data_AF-A0A8J3K0F9-F1
#
_entry.id   AF-A0A8J3K0F9-F1
#
_cell.length_a   1.000
_cell.length_b   1.000
_cell.length_c   1.000
_cell.angle_alpha   90.00
_cell.angle_beta   90.00
_cell.angle_gamma   90.00
#
_symmetry.space_group_name_H-M   'P 1'
#
loop_
_entity.id
_entity.type
_entity.pdbx_description
1 polymer ?
#
loop_
_entity_poly.entity_id
_entity_poly.type
_entity_poly.pdbx_seq_one_letter_code
_entity_poly.pdbx_strand_id
1 'polypeptide(L)' 'MAGGRAKARTGKQADDPAKAAAAIIDVTELAEPPLRLQLGADSVARIEAKLDLVRRELEQWWHVALGTDL' A
#
# COMPACT_ATOMS: atom_id res chain seq x y z
N MET A 1 -18.13 -12.56 -11.47
CA MET A 1 -17.35 -11.36 -11.10
C MET A 1 -18.16 -10.55 -10.08
N ALA A 2 -18.06 -10.91 -8.80
CA ALA A 2 -18.80 -10.22 -7.75
C ALA A 2 -18.08 -8.92 -7.37
N GLY A 3 -18.68 -7.77 -7.74
CA GLY A 3 -18.20 -6.46 -7.34
C GLY A 3 -18.34 -6.27 -5.83
N GLY A 4 -17.22 -6.38 -5.12
CA GLY A 4 -17.13 -6.04 -3.70
C GLY A 4 -17.27 -4.53 -3.53
N ARG A 5 -18.49 -4.05 -3.31
CA ARG A 5 -18.72 -2.68 -2.86
C ARG A 5 -17.99 -2.47 -1.54
N ALA A 6 -17.06 -1.52 -1.51
CA ALA A 6 -16.49 -1.02 -0.27
C ALA A 6 -17.65 -0.53 0.62
N LYS A 7 -17.92 -1.24 1.72
CA LYS A 7 -18.89 -0.79 2.72
C LYS A 7 -18.43 0.60 3.19
N ALA A 8 -19.29 1.60 3.03
CA ALA A 8 -19.10 2.90 3.67
C ALA A 8 -19.01 2.68 5.19
N ARG A 9 -17.81 2.84 5.76
CA ARG A 9 -17.55 2.74 7.19
C ARG A 9 -17.41 4.16 7.76
N THR A 10 -18.46 4.97 7.60
CA THR A 10 -18.47 6.33 8.14
C THR A 10 -18.39 6.27 9.66
N GLY A 11 -17.27 6.74 10.23
CA GLY A 11 -17.07 6.95 11.67
C GLY A 11 -16.57 5.75 12.51
N LYS A 12 -16.15 4.64 11.90
CA LYS A 12 -15.59 3.46 12.62
C LYS A 12 -14.29 2.93 12.01
N GLN A 13 -13.48 3.81 11.43
CA GLN A 13 -12.08 3.48 11.24
C GLN A 13 -11.44 3.56 12.64
N ALA A 14 -10.67 2.54 13.05
CA ALA A 14 -10.04 2.52 14.37
C ALA A 14 -9.01 3.65 14.53
N ASP A 15 -8.67 4.31 13.42
CA ASP A 15 -7.72 5.39 13.31
C ASP A 15 -8.39 6.77 13.49
N ASP A 16 -7.62 7.72 13.98
CA ASP A 16 -8.01 9.12 14.19
C ASP A 16 -7.97 9.90 12.86
N PRO A 17 -9.13 10.30 12.29
CA PRO A 17 -9.16 10.99 11.00
C PRO A 17 -8.46 12.35 11.02
N ALA A 18 -8.37 13.01 12.18
CA ALA A 18 -7.67 14.29 12.30
C ALA A 18 -6.15 14.09 12.14
N LYS A 19 -5.60 13.02 12.72
CA LYS A 19 -4.19 12.66 12.53
C LYS A 19 -3.87 12.28 11.08
N ALA A 20 -4.79 11.57 10.42
CA ALA A 20 -4.64 11.22 9.01
C ALA A 20 -4.62 12.48 8.12
N ALA A 21 -5.51 13.44 8.38
CA ALA A 21 -5.55 14.72 7.65
C ALA A 21 -4.27 15.53 7.88
N ALA A 22 -3.79 15.62 9.12
CA ALA A 22 -2.53 16.29 9.45
C ALA A 22 -1.34 15.67 8.70
N ALA A 23 -1.21 14.34 8.72
CA ALA A 23 -0.14 13.64 8.00
C ALA A 23 -0.18 13.88 6.48
N ILE A 24 -1.36 14.04 5.89
CA ILE A 24 -1.50 14.40 4.47
C ILE A 24 -0.95 15.81 4.22
N ILE A 25 -1.32 16.78 5.06
CA ILE A 25 -0.83 18.16 4.95
C ILE A 25 0.70 18.20 5.09
N ASP A 26 1.24 17.56 6.13
CA ASP A 26 2.68 17.50 6.39
C ASP A 26 3.45 16.96 5.17
N VAL A 27 2.90 15.93 4.51
CA VAL A 27 3.49 15.35 3.30
C VAL A 27 3.53 16.33 2.13
N THR A 28 2.54 17.22 2.00
CA THR A 28 2.54 18.23 0.93
C THR A 28 3.59 19.33 1.10
N GLU A 29 4.13 19.47 2.32
CA GLU A 29 5.15 20.47 2.65
C GLU A 29 6.59 19.93 2.46
N LEU A 30 6.75 18.64 2.17
CA LEU A 30 8.05 18.03 1.88
C LEU A 30 8.60 18.54 0.55
N ALA A 31 9.92 18.77 0.50
CA ALA A 31 10.60 19.13 -0.75
C ALA A 31 10.45 18.04 -1.83
N GLU A 32 10.38 16.78 -1.41
CA GLU A 32 10.16 15.61 -2.27
C GLU A 32 9.06 14.72 -1.66
N PRO A 33 7.78 14.97 -1.98
CA PRO A 33 6.68 14.19 -1.42
C PRO A 33 6.67 12.76 -1.98
N PRO A 34 6.37 11.74 -1.16
CA PRO A 34 6.24 10.37 -1.63
C PRO A 34 5.05 10.19 -2.57
N LEU A 35 5.19 9.31 -3.56
CA LEU A 35 4.08 8.93 -4.46
C LEU A 35 2.94 8.20 -3.74
N ARG A 36 3.25 7.49 -2.64
CA ARG A 36 2.26 6.73 -1.86
C ARG A 36 2.49 6.98 -0.37
N LEU A 37 1.40 7.28 0.35
CA LEU A 37 1.38 7.46 1.79
C LEU A 37 0.45 6.43 2.42
N GLN A 38 0.98 5.58 3.30
CA GLN A 38 0.19 4.61 4.05
C GLN A 38 -0.30 5.23 5.34
N LEU A 39 -1.61 5.14 5.59
CA LEU A 39 -2.24 5.69 6.78
C LEU A 39 -2.93 4.55 7.55
N GLY A 40 -2.49 4.36 8.79
CA GLY A 40 -3.01 3.31 9.69
C GLY A 40 -2.30 1.96 9.54
N ALA A 41 -2.29 1.19 10.63
CA ALA A 41 -1.54 -0.07 10.72
C ALA A 41 -2.04 -1.17 9.76
N ASP A 42 -3.35 -1.22 9.49
CA ASP A 42 -3.92 -2.17 8.51
C ASP A 42 -3.42 -1.89 7.09
N SER A 43 -3.27 -0.61 6.72
CA SER A 43 -2.71 -0.23 5.41
C SER A 43 -1.28 -0.71 5.27
N VAL A 44 -0.46 -0.48 6.31
CA VAL A 44 0.95 -0.93 6.37
C VAL A 44 1.03 -2.44 6.23
N ALA A 45 0.33 -3.19 7.10
CA ALA A 45 0.39 -4.66 7.11
C ALA A 45 -0.04 -5.29 5.77
N ARG A 46 -1.04 -4.72 5.09
CA ARG A 46 -1.49 -5.20 3.77
C ARG A 46 -0.46 -4.96 2.68
N ILE A 47 0.20 -3.80 2.71
CA ILE A 47 1.23 -3.47 1.72
C ILE A 47 2.47 -4.33 1.94
N GLU A 48 2.90 -4.51 3.19
CA GLU A 48 3.98 -5.43 3.53
C GLU A 48 3.69 -6.85 3.02
N ALA A 49 2.50 -7.38 3.31
CA ALA A 49 2.09 -8.70 2.84
C ALA A 49 2.09 -8.81 1.30
N LYS A 50 1.65 -7.76 0.59
CA LYS A 50 1.64 -7.74 -0.87
C LYS A 50 3.04 -7.66 -1.46
N LEU A 51 3.91 -6.82 -0.90
CA LEU A 51 5.31 -6.71 -1.32
C LEU A 51 6.03 -8.04 -1.13
N ASP A 52 5.81 -8.70 -0.01
CA ASP A 52 6.37 -10.02 0.27
C ASP A 52 5.88 -11.10 -0.70
N LEU A 53 4.59 -11.08 -1.05
CA LEU A 53 4.05 -11.98 -2.05
C LEU A 53 4.75 -11.78 -3.40
N VAL A 54 4.80 -10.53 -3.88
CA VAL A 54 5.42 -10.19 -5.18
C VAL A 54 6.90 -10.55 -5.18
N ARG A 55 7.61 -10.27 -4.08
CA ARG A 55 9.02 -10.62 -3.92
C ARG A 55 9.25 -12.13 -4.00
N ARG A 56 8.45 -12.94 -3.29
CA ARG A 56 8.55 -14.40 -3.34
C ARG A 56 8.27 -14.95 -4.73
N GLU A 57 7.25 -14.41 -5.41
CA GLU A 57 6.94 -14.80 -6.79
C GLU A 57 8.09 -14.45 -7.74
N LEU A 58 8.68 -13.26 -7.60
CA LEU A 58 9.85 -12.85 -8.40
C LEU A 58 11.05 -13.77 -8.15
N GLU A 59 11.38 -14.05 -6.90
CA GLU A 59 12.47 -14.96 -6.52
C GLU A 59 12.26 -16.37 -7.10
N GLN A 60 11.03 -16.90 -7.01
CA GLN A 60 10.67 -18.23 -7.51
C GLN A 60 10.88 -18.38 -9.02
N TRP A 61 10.58 -17.32 -9.79
CA TRP A 61 10.57 -17.34 -11.25
C TRP A 61 11.72 -16.56 -11.89
N TRP A 62 12.67 -16.09 -11.09
CA TRP A 62 13.80 -15.26 -11.52
C TRP A 62 14.57 -15.87 -12.71
N HIS A 63 14.86 -17.17 -12.61
CA HIS A 63 15.58 -17.90 -13.66
C HIS A 63 14.82 -17.95 -14.99
N VAL A 64 13.48 -18.03 -14.96
CA VAL A 64 12.65 -17.99 -16.18
C VAL A 64 12.69 -16.60 -16.79
N ALA A 65 12.53 -15.55 -15.96
CA ALA A 65 12.53 -14.17 -16.43
C ALA A 65 13.87 -13.74 -17.03
N LEU A 66 15.00 -14.15 -16.44
CA LEU A 66 16.32 -13.86 -17.01
C LEU A 66 16.71 -14.81 -18.15
N GLY A 67 16.13 -16.00 -18.23
CA GLY A 67 16.36 -16.93 -19.32
C GLY A 67 15.81 -16.47 -20.68
N THR A 68 15.09 -15.35 -20.73
CA THR A 68 14.62 -14.71 -21.96
C THR A 68 15.50 -13.55 -22.44
N ASP A 69 16.61 -13.28 -21.74
CA ASP A 69 17.62 -12.31 -22.20
C ASP A 69 18.50 -12.93 -23.30
N LEU A 70 19.05 -12.08 -24.19
CA LEU A 70 19.83 -12.49 -25.37
C LEU A 70 21.30 -12.80 -25.06
#